data_AF-A0AAD8UXS2-F1
#
_entry.id   AF-A0AAD8UXS2-F1
#
_cell.length_a   1.000
_cell.length_b   1.000
_cell.length_c   1.000
_cell.angle_alpha   90.00
_cell.angle_beta   90.00
_cell.angle_gamma   90.00
#
_symmetry.space_group_name_H-M   'P 1'
#
loop_
_entity.id
_entity.type
_entity.pdbx_description
1 polymer ?
#
loop_
_entity_poly.entity_id
_entity_poly.type
_entity_poly.pdbx_seq_one_letter_code
_entity_poly.pdbx_strand_id
1 'polypeptide(L)'
;LHEVVDSPRLGLPFGGKYKMTEEEQEDIQLLGKEVLENNRFADDNQCGNCGHFGHWLGDCAFPDDQGTIMGCPLCNTTLHFWDQCLKKNSLTATQQLQLMLLRRRRKPMIRSSTSLRDLLADAIQEGMESLLDSEGLPWTQSYTMKLIKKRRDQPWLKYGPDETNKFPEDPDTEGNVREVMNSSIAENECHRPRAVIQQKKRRG
;
A
#
# COMPACT_ATOMS: atom_id res chain seq x y z
N LEU A 1 7.54 21.52 5.27
CA LEU A 1 7.51 21.28 6.72
C LEU A 1 6.24 20.50 6.99
N HIS A 2 6.33 19.17 7.00
CA HIS A 2 5.28 18.33 7.57
C HIS A 2 5.44 18.47 9.08
N GLU A 3 4.41 18.94 9.78
CA GLU A 3 4.39 18.88 11.24
C GLU A 3 4.48 17.40 11.61
N VAL A 4 5.56 17.05 12.31
CA VAL A 4 5.69 15.73 12.93
C VAL A 4 4.61 15.72 14.01
N VAL A 5 3.61 14.88 13.84
CA VAL A 5 2.55 14.72 14.84
C VAL A 5 3.08 13.73 15.88
N ASP A 6 3.12 14.14 17.14
CA ASP A 6 3.74 13.37 18.23
C ASP A 6 2.86 12.24 18.81
N SER A 7 1.66 11.99 18.26
CA SER A 7 0.76 10.93 18.73
C SER A 7 0.06 10.21 17.57
N PRO A 8 -0.07 8.87 17.62
CA PRO A 8 -1.03 8.13 16.80
C PRO A 8 -2.44 8.72 16.97
N ARG A 9 -3.14 8.95 15.86
CA ARG A 9 -4.51 9.50 15.88
C ARG A 9 -5.53 8.37 15.81
N LEU A 10 -6.60 8.53 16.59
CA LEU A 10 -7.78 7.65 16.60
C LEU A 10 -8.86 8.06 15.57
N GLY A 11 -8.68 9.16 14.81
CA GLY A 11 -9.69 9.63 13.88
C GLY A 11 -9.29 10.78 12.96
N LEU A 12 -10.12 11.00 11.93
CA LEU A 12 -9.98 12.03 10.91
C LEU A 12 -10.21 13.46 11.46
N PRO A 13 -9.58 14.51 10.86
CA PRO A 13 -8.61 14.44 9.78
C PRO A 13 -7.21 14.04 10.28
N PHE A 14 -6.55 13.17 9.52
CA PHE A 14 -5.15 12.84 9.76
C PHE A 14 -4.28 14.06 9.39
N GLY A 15 -3.36 14.47 10.26
CA GLY A 15 -2.57 15.70 10.06
C GLY A 15 -1.23 15.46 9.39
N GLY A 16 -0.88 14.21 9.17
CA GLY A 16 0.44 13.77 8.72
C GLY A 16 0.71 12.35 9.23
N LYS A 17 1.75 11.70 8.70
CA LYS A 17 2.19 10.40 9.23
C LYS A 17 2.76 10.58 10.65
N TYR A 18 2.44 9.65 11.53
CA TYR A 18 3.14 9.46 12.79
C TYR A 18 4.47 8.76 12.51
N LYS A 19 5.57 9.32 13.02
CA LYS A 19 6.91 8.77 12.82
C LYS A 19 7.19 7.74 13.91
N MET A 20 6.97 6.47 13.59
CA MET A 20 7.29 5.37 14.49
C MET A 20 8.79 5.10 14.58
N THR A 21 9.23 4.70 15.76
CA THR A 21 10.53 4.11 16.05
C THR A 21 10.62 2.67 15.52
N GLU A 22 11.82 2.10 15.47
CA GLU A 22 11.99 0.69 15.10
C GLU A 22 11.32 -0.25 16.12
N GLU A 23 11.43 0.06 17.41
CA GLU A 23 10.78 -0.69 18.50
C GLU A 23 9.24 -0.71 18.34
N GLU A 24 8.62 0.46 18.11
CA GLU A 24 7.18 0.53 17.83
C GLU A 24 6.77 -0.26 16.57
N GLN A 25 7.64 -0.31 15.54
CA GLN A 25 7.38 -1.10 14.33
C GLN A 25 7.48 -2.60 14.57
N GLU A 26 8.35 -3.03 15.49
CA GLU A 26 8.47 -4.43 15.89
C GLU A 26 7.25 -4.87 16.71
N ASP A 27 6.75 -4.01 17.61
CA ASP A 27 5.62 -4.29 18.49
C ASP A 27 4.28 -4.49 17.74
N ILE A 28 4.08 -3.77 16.64
CA ILE A 28 2.84 -3.85 15.84
C ILE A 28 2.92 -4.82 14.65
N GLN A 29 4.04 -5.53 14.52
CA GLN A 29 4.29 -6.40 13.38
C GLN A 29 3.39 -7.64 13.41
N LEU A 30 2.75 -7.95 12.28
CA LEU A 30 1.95 -9.16 12.13
C LEU A 30 2.85 -10.36 11.79
N LEU A 31 2.61 -11.51 12.41
CA LEU A 31 3.49 -12.68 12.33
C LEU A 31 2.97 -13.76 11.39
N GLY A 32 1.66 -13.91 11.23
CA GLY A 32 1.00 -14.86 10.34
C GLY A 32 0.30 -14.20 9.14
N LYS A 33 -0.99 -14.51 9.00
CA LYS A 33 -1.90 -14.03 7.95
C LYS A 33 -3.02 -13.16 8.51
N GLU A 34 -2.82 -12.57 9.69
CA GLU A 34 -3.79 -11.76 10.42
C GLU A 34 -4.31 -10.60 9.56
N VAL A 35 -3.45 -10.05 8.69
CA VAL A 35 -3.87 -9.00 7.74
C VAL A 35 -5.01 -9.44 6.81
N LEU A 36 -5.15 -10.74 6.55
CA LEU A 36 -6.17 -11.31 5.68
C LEU A 36 -7.50 -11.59 6.39
N GLU A 37 -7.55 -11.44 7.71
CA GLU A 37 -8.77 -11.63 8.50
C GLU A 37 -9.78 -10.49 8.28
N ASN A 38 -11.03 -10.74 8.69
CA ASN A 38 -12.14 -9.80 8.50
C ASN A 38 -12.11 -8.61 9.48
N ASN A 39 -11.11 -8.53 10.36
CA ASN A 39 -10.90 -7.46 11.34
C ASN A 39 -9.93 -6.36 10.84
N ARG A 40 -9.61 -6.32 9.55
CA ARG A 40 -8.57 -5.43 8.98
C ARG A 40 -8.75 -3.91 9.20
N PHE A 41 -9.94 -3.48 9.63
CA PHE A 41 -10.26 -2.09 10.00
C PHE A 41 -10.67 -1.93 11.48
N ALA A 42 -10.29 -2.87 12.35
CA ALA A 42 -10.55 -2.74 13.78
C ALA A 42 -9.84 -1.50 14.36
N ASP A 43 -10.47 -0.85 15.33
CA ASP A 43 -10.01 0.42 15.90
C ASP A 43 -8.64 0.30 16.59
N ASP A 44 -8.25 -0.88 17.04
CA ASP A 44 -6.96 -1.19 17.66
C ASP A 44 -5.85 -1.56 16.65
N ASN A 45 -6.18 -1.67 15.36
CA ASN A 45 -5.18 -1.94 14.33
C ASN A 45 -4.32 -0.69 14.07
N GLN A 46 -3.05 -0.73 14.47
CA GLN A 46 -2.10 0.34 14.16
C GLN A 46 -1.35 0.08 12.85
N CYS A 47 -1.42 1.03 11.92
CA CYS A 47 -0.80 0.92 10.60
C CYS A 47 0.72 1.14 10.63
N GLY A 48 1.50 0.16 10.18
CA GLY A 48 2.96 0.27 10.09
C GLY A 48 3.50 1.35 9.14
N ASN A 49 2.71 1.91 8.22
CA ASN A 49 3.18 2.96 7.30
C ASN A 49 2.88 4.40 7.77
N CYS A 50 1.70 4.67 8.31
CA CYS A 50 1.32 6.02 8.75
C CYS A 50 1.23 6.16 10.27
N GLY A 51 1.29 5.05 11.01
CA GLY A 51 1.19 5.00 12.47
C GLY A 51 -0.18 5.40 13.02
N HIS A 52 -1.23 5.44 12.20
CA HIS A 52 -2.60 5.70 12.64
C HIS A 52 -3.34 4.40 12.91
N PHE A 53 -4.32 4.48 13.80
CA PHE A 53 -5.21 3.38 14.16
C PHE A 53 -6.33 3.16 13.12
N GLY A 54 -7.05 2.05 13.24
CA GLY A 54 -8.21 1.72 12.39
C GLY A 54 -7.88 1.00 11.09
N HIS A 55 -6.62 0.63 10.82
CA HIS A 55 -6.25 -0.15 9.63
C HIS A 55 -4.83 -0.72 9.68
N TRP A 56 -4.59 -1.75 8.86
CA TRP A 56 -3.23 -2.24 8.56
C TRP A 56 -2.58 -1.50 7.40
N LEU A 57 -1.24 -1.62 7.29
CA LEU A 57 -0.45 -1.07 6.18
C LEU A 57 -1.02 -1.44 4.81
N GLY A 58 -1.48 -2.69 4.64
CA GLY A 58 -2.07 -3.17 3.38
C GLY A 58 -3.28 -2.36 2.90
N ASP A 59 -3.94 -1.64 3.81
CA ASP A 59 -5.11 -0.81 3.53
C ASP A 59 -4.81 0.70 3.56
N CYS A 60 -3.61 1.09 3.99
CA CYS A 60 -3.20 2.48 4.15
C CYS A 60 -3.18 3.24 2.82
N ALA A 61 -3.77 4.43 2.77
CA ALA A 61 -3.74 5.26 1.56
C ALA A 61 -2.70 6.40 1.60
N PHE A 62 -1.88 6.49 2.66
CA PHE A 62 -0.96 7.60 2.88
C PHE A 62 0.40 7.34 2.20
N PRO A 63 0.70 7.95 1.05
CA PRO A 63 1.91 7.67 0.29
C PRO A 63 3.18 8.19 0.99
N ASP A 64 4.33 7.67 0.55
CA ASP A 64 5.63 8.29 0.75
C ASP A 64 5.86 9.47 -0.21
N ASP A 65 7.04 10.09 -0.13
CA ASP A 65 7.41 11.25 -0.94
C ASP A 65 7.64 10.94 -2.43
N GLN A 66 7.62 9.66 -2.82
CA GLN A 66 7.67 9.21 -4.21
C GLN A 66 6.32 8.71 -4.71
N GLY A 67 5.23 8.89 -3.95
CA GLY A 67 3.89 8.53 -4.43
C GLY A 67 3.57 7.03 -4.40
N THR A 68 4.30 6.25 -3.60
CA THR A 68 4.01 4.82 -3.35
C THR A 68 3.79 4.56 -1.86
N ILE A 69 3.49 3.33 -1.47
CA ILE A 69 3.60 2.87 -0.08
C ILE A 69 4.88 2.03 0.06
N MET A 70 5.79 2.47 0.92
CA MET A 70 6.91 1.64 1.36
C MET A 70 6.49 0.73 2.51
N GLY A 71 6.94 -0.52 2.47
CA GLY A 71 6.78 -1.49 3.54
C GLY A 71 6.27 -2.84 3.06
N CYS A 72 5.93 -3.71 3.99
CA CYS A 72 5.36 -5.02 3.74
C CYS A 72 3.89 -5.05 4.18
N PRO A 73 2.93 -5.18 3.24
CA PRO A 73 1.51 -5.22 3.58
C PRO A 73 1.14 -6.48 4.36
N LEU A 74 1.88 -7.59 4.21
CA LEU A 74 1.65 -8.83 4.97
C LEU A 74 2.05 -8.69 6.43
N CYS A 75 3.20 -8.05 6.70
CA CYS A 75 3.77 -7.97 8.04
C CYS A 75 3.39 -6.69 8.79
N ASN A 76 2.65 -5.77 8.16
CA ASN A 76 2.30 -4.48 8.75
C ASN A 76 3.53 -3.66 9.24
N THR A 77 4.60 -3.60 8.45
CA THR A 77 5.84 -2.93 8.89
C THR A 77 6.56 -2.25 7.73
N THR A 78 7.39 -1.25 8.04
CA THR A 78 8.37 -0.67 7.09
C THR A 78 9.80 -1.18 7.27
N LEU A 79 10.04 -2.10 8.20
CA LEU A 79 11.39 -2.67 8.46
C LEU A 79 11.89 -3.54 7.30
N HIS A 80 10.98 -4.08 6.49
CA HIS A 80 11.27 -4.74 5.23
C HIS A 80 10.18 -4.43 4.20
N PHE A 81 10.50 -4.66 2.93
CA PHE A 81 9.57 -4.45 1.82
C PHE A 81 8.90 -5.75 1.37
N TRP A 82 7.79 -5.62 0.64
CA TRP A 82 7.12 -6.76 0.02
C TRP A 82 8.08 -7.71 -0.70
N ASP A 83 9.00 -7.17 -1.51
CA ASP A 83 9.94 -7.98 -2.29
C ASP A 83 10.89 -8.82 -1.43
N GLN A 84 11.20 -8.35 -0.23
CA GLN A 84 12.11 -8.98 0.74
C GLN A 84 11.39 -9.92 1.71
N CYS A 85 10.06 -9.92 1.71
CA CYS A 85 9.28 -10.69 2.67
C CYS A 85 9.35 -12.18 2.36
N LEU A 86 10.02 -12.96 3.22
CA LEU A 86 10.08 -14.42 3.07
C LEU A 86 8.71 -15.08 3.28
N LYS A 87 7.85 -14.47 4.09
CA LYS A 87 6.50 -15.00 4.40
C LYS A 87 5.53 -14.91 3.23
N LYS A 88 5.77 -14.05 2.24
CA LYS A 88 4.86 -13.92 1.08
C LYS A 88 4.73 -15.24 0.31
N ASN A 89 5.76 -16.08 0.33
CA ASN A 89 5.76 -17.41 -0.31
C ASN A 89 4.80 -18.40 0.36
N SER A 90 4.32 -18.10 1.58
CA SER A 90 3.27 -18.89 2.25
C SER A 90 1.85 -18.48 1.83
N LEU A 91 1.70 -17.40 1.06
CA LEU A 91 0.42 -16.92 0.55
C LEU A 91 0.10 -17.58 -0.80
N THR A 92 -1.17 -17.86 -1.03
CA THR A 92 -1.65 -18.22 -2.38
C THR A 92 -1.49 -17.03 -3.34
N ALA A 93 -1.45 -17.28 -4.65
CA ALA A 93 -1.37 -16.21 -5.66
C ALA A 93 -2.51 -15.20 -5.50
N THR A 94 -3.75 -15.68 -5.39
CA THR A 94 -4.92 -14.85 -5.06
C THR A 94 -4.72 -14.00 -3.77
N GLN A 95 -4.13 -14.53 -2.70
CA GLN A 95 -3.86 -13.77 -1.47
C GLN A 95 -2.81 -12.66 -1.68
N GLN A 96 -1.77 -12.94 -2.47
CA GLN A 96 -0.78 -11.93 -2.83
C GLN A 96 -1.41 -10.81 -3.67
N LEU A 97 -2.20 -11.17 -4.68
CA LEU A 97 -2.91 -10.22 -5.54
C LEU A 97 -3.96 -9.42 -4.78
N GLN A 98 -4.62 -10.01 -3.78
CA GLN A 98 -5.52 -9.29 -2.89
C GLN A 98 -4.80 -8.13 -2.18
N LEU A 99 -3.59 -8.37 -1.65
CA LEU A 99 -2.80 -7.35 -0.96
C LEU A 99 -2.21 -6.30 -1.92
N MET A 100 -1.80 -6.73 -3.12
CA MET A 100 -1.07 -5.89 -4.07
C MET A 100 -1.98 -5.08 -5.01
N LEU A 101 -3.17 -5.60 -5.35
CA LEU A 101 -4.12 -4.97 -6.27
C LEU A 101 -5.44 -4.61 -5.58
N LEU A 102 -6.21 -5.61 -5.15
CA LEU A 102 -7.61 -5.40 -4.77
C LEU A 102 -7.77 -4.43 -3.58
N ARG A 103 -6.94 -4.59 -2.54
CA ARG A 103 -6.93 -3.69 -1.38
C ARG A 103 -6.31 -2.32 -1.66
N ARG A 104 -5.65 -2.21 -2.82
CA ARG A 104 -4.98 -1.00 -3.30
C ARG A 104 -5.83 -0.24 -4.32
N ARG A 105 -7.05 -0.69 -4.63
CA ARG A 105 -7.99 0.05 -5.49
C ARG A 105 -8.12 1.51 -5.04
N ARG A 106 -7.99 2.44 -5.97
CA ARG A 106 -8.06 3.89 -5.73
C ARG A 106 -7.15 4.36 -4.58
N LYS A 107 -5.99 3.72 -4.43
CA LYS A 107 -4.94 4.06 -3.46
C LYS A 107 -3.57 3.95 -4.13
N PRO A 108 -2.52 4.53 -3.55
CA PRO A 108 -1.16 4.35 -4.06
C PRO A 108 -0.75 2.87 -4.06
N MET A 109 0.04 2.44 -5.02
CA MET A 109 0.57 1.07 -5.04
C MET A 109 1.54 0.79 -3.89
N ILE A 110 1.64 -0.48 -3.50
CA ILE A 110 2.76 -0.99 -2.69
C ILE A 110 4.02 -1.00 -3.56
N ARG A 111 5.12 -0.47 -3.05
CA ARG A 111 6.41 -0.46 -3.76
C ARG A 111 6.92 -1.88 -3.95
N SER A 112 7.07 -2.32 -5.20
CA SER A 112 7.55 -3.64 -5.57
C SER A 112 8.26 -3.61 -6.93
N SER A 113 9.20 -4.53 -7.11
CA SER A 113 9.83 -4.85 -8.38
C SER A 113 8.92 -5.58 -9.37
N THR A 114 7.77 -6.09 -8.93
CA THR A 114 6.76 -6.65 -9.83
C THR A 114 5.99 -5.50 -10.48
N SER A 115 5.90 -5.49 -11.81
CA SER A 115 5.17 -4.46 -12.54
C SER A 115 3.66 -4.60 -12.37
N LEU A 116 2.91 -3.50 -12.53
CA LEU A 116 1.44 -3.57 -12.57
C LEU A 116 0.97 -4.53 -13.67
N ARG A 117 1.59 -4.53 -14.85
CA ARG A 117 1.27 -5.46 -15.92
C ARG A 117 1.36 -6.93 -15.48
N ASP A 118 2.46 -7.30 -14.82
CA ASP A 118 2.66 -8.69 -14.37
C ASP A 118 1.61 -9.06 -13.30
N LEU A 119 1.32 -8.15 -12.36
CA LEU A 119 0.25 -8.35 -11.37
C LEU A 119 -1.12 -8.53 -12.04
N LEU A 120 -1.44 -7.75 -13.07
CA LEU A 120 -2.72 -7.87 -13.79
C LEU A 120 -2.77 -9.16 -14.63
N ALA A 121 -1.66 -9.57 -15.24
CA ALA A 121 -1.56 -10.84 -15.97
C ALA A 121 -1.81 -12.03 -15.03
N ASP A 122 -1.19 -12.02 -13.85
CA ASP A 122 -1.40 -13.04 -12.81
C ASP A 122 -2.86 -13.01 -12.31
N ALA A 123 -3.43 -11.82 -12.10
CA ALA A 123 -4.84 -11.69 -11.69
C ALA A 123 -5.83 -12.24 -12.71
N ILE A 124 -5.59 -12.05 -14.00
CA ILE A 124 -6.40 -12.64 -15.06
C ILE A 124 -6.29 -14.17 -15.02
N GLN A 125 -5.08 -14.72 -14.86
CA GLN A 125 -4.86 -16.17 -14.76
C GLN A 125 -5.58 -16.77 -13.55
N GLU A 126 -5.62 -16.05 -12.43
CA GLU A 126 -6.32 -16.43 -11.20
C GLU A 126 -7.84 -16.16 -11.26
N GLY A 127 -8.37 -15.67 -12.39
CA GLY A 127 -9.81 -15.42 -12.56
C GLY A 127 -10.35 -14.20 -11.81
N MET A 128 -9.48 -13.25 -11.43
CA MET A 128 -9.85 -12.03 -10.70
C MET A 128 -10.25 -10.84 -11.59
N GLU A 129 -10.26 -11.03 -12.92
CA GLU A 129 -10.50 -9.98 -13.91
C GLU A 129 -11.81 -9.21 -13.66
N SER A 130 -12.94 -9.91 -13.59
CA SER A 130 -14.25 -9.28 -13.39
C SER A 130 -14.35 -8.52 -12.06
N LEU A 131 -13.64 -8.99 -11.03
CA LEU A 131 -13.63 -8.32 -9.73
C LEU A 131 -12.86 -7.00 -9.82
N LEU A 132 -11.69 -7.02 -10.44
CA LEU A 132 -10.86 -5.83 -10.63
C LEU A 132 -11.52 -4.79 -11.54
N ASP A 133 -12.21 -5.22 -12.61
CA ASP A 133 -12.99 -4.33 -13.47
C ASP A 133 -14.09 -3.59 -12.67
N SER A 134 -14.73 -4.27 -11.71
CA SER A 134 -15.81 -3.69 -10.91
C SER A 134 -15.32 -2.80 -9.76
N GLU A 135 -14.20 -3.15 -9.14
CA GLU A 135 -13.69 -2.49 -7.94
C GLU A 135 -12.68 -1.37 -8.25
N GLY A 136 -12.07 -1.41 -9.44
CA GLY A 136 -11.06 -0.47 -9.90
C GLY A 136 -9.64 -0.86 -9.50
N LEU A 137 -8.68 -0.16 -10.11
CA LEU A 137 -7.25 -0.43 -9.97
C LEU A 137 -6.55 0.54 -9.01
N PRO A 138 -5.32 0.23 -8.60
CA PRO A 138 -4.49 1.17 -7.85
C PRO A 138 -4.13 2.41 -8.68
N TRP A 139 -3.78 3.48 -7.98
CA TRP A 139 -3.23 4.67 -8.62
C TRP A 139 -1.80 4.44 -9.07
N THR A 140 -1.48 4.95 -10.26
CA THR A 140 -0.13 5.16 -10.73
C THR A 140 0.67 6.03 -9.76
N GLN A 141 1.99 5.88 -9.80
CA GLN A 141 2.88 6.77 -9.07
C GLN A 141 2.67 8.22 -9.49
N SER A 142 2.54 8.46 -10.80
CA SER A 142 2.40 9.80 -11.37
C SER A 142 1.16 10.51 -10.82
N TYR A 143 0.03 9.80 -10.74
CA TYR A 143 -1.22 10.32 -10.21
C TYR A 143 -1.15 10.60 -8.72
N THR A 144 -0.58 9.67 -7.96
CA THR A 144 -0.36 9.87 -6.52
C THR A 144 0.49 11.12 -6.27
N MET A 145 1.54 11.35 -7.06
CA MET A 145 2.37 12.56 -6.98
C MET A 145 1.59 13.84 -7.30
N LYS A 146 0.63 13.80 -8.25
CA LYS A 146 -0.28 14.93 -8.50
C LYS A 146 -1.16 15.21 -7.28
N LEU A 147 -1.66 14.18 -6.59
CA LEU A 147 -2.46 14.34 -5.37
C LEU A 147 -1.65 14.89 -4.20
N ILE A 148 -0.41 14.44 -4.01
CA ILE A 148 0.49 14.94 -2.94
C ILE A 148 0.66 16.46 -3.04
N LYS A 149 0.80 17.00 -4.26
CA LYS A 149 0.94 18.45 -4.49
C LYS A 149 -0.29 19.25 -4.05
N LYS A 150 -1.48 18.64 -4.03
CA LYS A 150 -2.76 19.27 -3.62
C LYS A 150 -3.00 19.11 -2.12
N ARG A 151 -2.16 19.73 -1.27
CA ARG A 151 -2.12 19.48 0.19
C ARG A 151 -3.46 19.48 0.92
N ARG A 152 -4.39 20.38 0.58
CA ARG A 152 -5.71 20.47 1.25
C ARG A 152 -6.73 19.46 0.71
N ASP A 153 -6.45 18.82 -0.42
CA ASP A 153 -7.36 17.93 -1.14
C ASP A 153 -6.88 16.50 -1.23
N GLN A 154 -5.89 16.13 -0.42
CA GLN A 154 -5.39 14.77 -0.30
C GLN A 154 -6.50 13.86 0.27
N PRO A 155 -6.95 12.82 -0.48
CA PRO A 155 -8.06 11.96 -0.05
C PRO A 155 -7.81 11.26 1.28
N TRP A 156 -6.56 10.82 1.51
CA TRP A 156 -6.13 10.15 2.74
C TRP A 156 -6.08 11.05 3.98
N LEU A 157 -6.32 12.37 3.86
CA LEU A 157 -6.52 13.26 5.00
C LEU A 157 -8.01 13.51 5.30
N LYS A 158 -8.89 13.22 4.34
CA LYS A 158 -10.33 13.51 4.39
C LYS A 158 -11.19 12.29 4.70
N TYR A 159 -10.76 11.11 4.27
CA TYR A 159 -11.56 9.89 4.30
C TYR A 159 -10.79 8.73 4.92
N GLY A 160 -11.54 7.77 5.48
CA GLY A 160 -11.03 6.52 6.00
C GLY A 160 -10.49 5.62 4.88
N PRO A 161 -9.56 4.70 5.20
CA PRO A 161 -8.99 3.77 4.23
C PRO A 161 -10.02 2.75 3.68
N ASP A 162 -11.13 2.53 4.36
CA ASP A 162 -12.26 1.70 3.95
C ASP A 162 -13.23 2.43 3.00
N GLU A 163 -13.26 3.76 3.02
CA GLU A 163 -14.12 4.61 2.20
C GLU A 163 -13.59 4.80 0.76
N THR A 164 -13.08 3.73 0.13
CA THR A 164 -12.39 3.80 -1.17
C THR A 164 -13.25 4.38 -2.28
N ASN A 165 -14.57 4.28 -2.19
CA ASN A 165 -15.50 4.91 -3.14
C ASN A 165 -15.44 6.44 -3.12
N LYS A 166 -14.99 7.06 -2.04
CA LYS A 166 -14.77 8.52 -1.93
C LYS A 166 -13.41 8.96 -2.46
N PHE A 167 -12.51 8.00 -2.71
CA PHE A 167 -11.22 8.26 -3.32
C PHE A 167 -11.40 8.43 -4.84
N PRO A 168 -10.69 9.38 -5.46
CA PRO A 168 -10.80 9.58 -6.90
C PRO A 168 -10.23 8.38 -7.66
N GLU A 169 -10.69 8.20 -8.88
CA GLU A 169 -10.10 7.26 -9.84
C GLU A 169 -8.87 7.89 -10.50
N ASP A 170 -7.91 7.06 -10.87
CA ASP A 170 -6.76 7.48 -11.66
C ASP A 170 -7.07 7.28 -13.14
N PRO A 171 -7.10 8.34 -13.96
CA PRO A 171 -7.38 8.23 -15.39
C PRO A 171 -6.42 7.33 -16.16
N ASP A 172 -5.22 7.08 -15.62
CA ASP A 172 -4.22 6.23 -16.26
C ASP A 172 -4.46 4.72 -15.97
N THR A 173 -5.33 4.40 -15.01
CA THR A 173 -5.73 3.03 -14.65
C THR A 173 -7.25 2.84 -14.59
N GLU A 174 -8.02 3.81 -15.10
CA GLU A 174 -9.45 3.67 -15.33
C GLU A 174 -9.71 2.80 -16.58
N GLY A 175 -10.81 2.05 -16.58
CA GLY A 175 -11.18 1.17 -17.69
C GLY A 175 -10.96 -0.32 -17.41
N ASN A 176 -10.97 -1.12 -18.48
CA ASN A 176 -10.88 -2.57 -18.37
C ASN A 176 -9.46 -3.04 -18.05
N VAL A 177 -9.35 -4.03 -17.19
CA VAL A 177 -8.08 -4.62 -16.71
C VAL A 177 -7.14 -5.01 -17.85
N ARG A 178 -7.65 -5.60 -18.95
CA ARG A 178 -6.81 -6.01 -20.08
C ARG A 178 -6.28 -4.82 -20.87
N GLU A 179 -7.07 -3.76 -21.00
CA GLU A 179 -6.64 -2.54 -21.67
C GLU A 179 -5.50 -1.88 -20.88
N VAL A 180 -5.66 -1.76 -19.56
CA VAL A 180 -4.63 -1.22 -18.68
C VAL A 180 -3.38 -2.10 -18.70
N MET A 181 -3.52 -3.42 -18.59
CA MET A 181 -2.40 -4.36 -18.65
C MET A 181 -1.57 -4.21 -19.93
N ASN A 182 -2.22 -3.98 -21.07
CA ASN A 182 -1.55 -3.84 -22.37
C ASN A 182 -1.00 -2.41 -22.62
N SER A 183 -1.21 -1.48 -21.70
CA SER A 183 -0.67 -0.13 -21.79
C SER A 183 0.82 -0.08 -21.42
N SER A 184 1.55 0.90 -21.96
CA SER A 184 2.92 1.18 -21.53
C SER A 184 2.99 1.69 -20.08
N ILE A 185 1.89 2.20 -19.53
CA ILE A 185 1.81 2.68 -18.15
C ILE A 185 1.98 1.49 -17.19
N ALA A 186 1.26 0.39 -17.41
CA ALA A 186 1.32 -0.77 -16.54
C ALA A 186 2.71 -1.44 -16.49
N GLU A 187 3.50 -1.35 -17.56
CA GLU A 187 4.91 -1.77 -17.57
C GLU A 187 5.80 -0.88 -16.69
N ASN A 188 5.59 0.43 -16.76
CA ASN A 188 6.41 1.42 -16.06
C ASN A 188 6.03 1.57 -14.58
N GLU A 189 4.86 1.10 -14.18
CA GLU A 189 4.42 0.98 -12.79
C GLU A 189 5.12 -0.20 -12.09
N CYS A 190 6.45 -0.11 -12.02
CA CYS A 190 7.38 -1.04 -11.38
C CYS A 190 8.36 -0.23 -10.52
N HIS A 191 8.26 -0.35 -9.20
CA HIS A 191 8.96 0.52 -8.26
C HIS A 191 9.86 -0.32 -7.35
N ARG A 192 11.10 -0.54 -7.78
CA ARG A 192 12.06 -1.31 -7.00
C ARG A 192 12.34 -0.62 -5.66
N PRO A 193 12.16 -1.30 -4.52
CA PRO A 193 12.68 -0.81 -3.26
C PRO A 193 14.20 -0.64 -3.38
N ARG A 194 14.75 0.49 -2.90
CA ARG A 194 16.21 0.65 -2.86
C ARG A 194 16.79 -0.48 -2.03
N ALA A 195 17.83 -1.13 -2.54
CA ALA A 195 18.54 -2.16 -1.77
C ALA A 195 18.95 -1.56 -0.42
N VAL A 196 18.51 -2.17 0.68
CA VAL A 196 19.06 -1.85 2.00
C VAL A 196 20.52 -2.24 1.93
N ILE A 197 21.43 -1.27 2.03
CA ILE A 197 22.85 -1.55 2.25
C ILE A 197 22.87 -2.44 3.48
N GLN A 198 23.25 -3.72 3.32
CA GLN A 198 23.41 -4.65 4.43
C GLN A 198 24.17 -3.93 5.53
N GLN A 199 23.57 -3.83 6.71
CA GLN A 199 24.20 -3.26 7.89
C GLN A 199 25.61 -3.84 7.98
N LYS A 200 26.64 -2.97 7.94
CA LYS A 200 28.01 -3.38 8.21
C LYS A 200 27.99 -4.14 9.52
N LYS A 201 28.25 -5.45 9.49
CA LYS A 201 28.51 -6.25 10.68
C LYS A 201 29.51 -5.45 11.53
N ARG A 202 29.07 -4.96 12.70
CA ARG A 202 30.00 -4.42 13.69
C ARG A 202 30.89 -5.61 14.08
N ARG A 203 32.12 -5.60 13.59
CA ARG A 203 33.15 -6.55 14.03
C ARG A 203 33.40 -6.21 15.50
N GLY A 204 33.09 -7.17 16.38
CA GLY A 204 33.64 -7.20 17.73
C GLY A 204 35.14 -7.45 17.70
#